data_AF-A0A0M2RYI3-F1
#
_entry.id   AF-A0A0M2RYI3-F1
#
_cell.length_a   1.000
_cell.length_b   1.000
_cell.length_c   1.000
_cell.angle_alpha   90.00
_cell.angle_beta   90.00
_cell.angle_gamma   90.00
#
_symmetry.space_group_name_H-M   'P 1'
#
loop_
_entity.id
_entity.type
_entity.pdbx_description
1 polymer ?
#
loop_
_entity_poly.entity_id
_entity_poly.type
_entity_poly.pdbx_seq_one_letter_code
_entity_poly.pdbx_strand_id
1 'polypeptide(L)'
;MSVFATGEEEPRPNPLREWLDRGFTLAEARRWLEAGFSPEGAERWRVAGVYRPRTAAEWRTAGASPATVDTWIRAGMSPRDAVRWREFGVSPEDAVQRYLAGEEPGLRSFVSRVLHHRSLRAAGRALEPKKSEAIRRLLKAGVSAEVARGYVESGWDGKTALEWARRGVAPVDAAVLHALGFTAAEAQRVLADGVGATEVMTAWWRAGVPIDEVAAWCAAGFTAEEAAEQRGQGADVERAKVLRALTEDEQ
;
A
#
# COMPACT_ATOMS: atom_id res chain seq x y z
N MET A 1 41.15 -50.99 3.06
CA MET A 1 41.49 -49.78 3.82
C MET A 1 41.40 -48.58 2.88
N SER A 2 40.20 -48.03 2.70
CA SER A 2 39.93 -46.99 1.71
C SER A 2 40.00 -45.59 2.33
N VAL A 3 40.92 -44.79 1.75
CA VAL A 3 40.80 -43.38 1.34
C VAL A 3 39.92 -42.47 2.21
N PHE A 4 40.57 -41.57 2.97
CA PHE A 4 39.95 -40.34 3.44
C PHE A 4 40.01 -39.30 2.33
N ALA A 5 38.86 -39.03 1.71
CA ALA A 5 38.65 -37.82 0.94
C ALA A 5 38.30 -36.70 1.92
N THR A 6 39.21 -35.75 2.12
CA THR A 6 38.91 -34.46 2.75
C THR A 6 38.08 -33.66 1.75
N GLY A 7 36.76 -33.64 1.95
CA GLY A 7 35.90 -32.67 1.28
C GLY A 7 36.29 -31.29 1.77
N GLU A 8 36.89 -30.50 0.90
CA GLU A 8 36.97 -29.05 1.07
C GLU A 8 35.54 -28.51 1.10
N GLU A 9 35.01 -28.22 2.29
CA GLU A 9 33.85 -27.33 2.40
C GLU A 9 34.30 -25.97 1.86
N GLU A 10 33.90 -25.64 0.63
CA GLU A 10 33.95 -24.28 0.08
C GLU A 10 33.54 -23.30 1.19
N PRO A 11 34.36 -22.28 1.52
CA PRO A 11 34.01 -21.34 2.55
C PRO A 11 32.76 -20.61 2.08
N ARG A 12 31.63 -20.89 2.75
CA ARG A 12 30.39 -20.15 2.53
C ARG A 12 30.73 -18.66 2.52
N PRO A 13 30.35 -17.89 1.49
CA PRO A 13 30.73 -16.50 1.39
C PRO A 13 30.33 -15.81 2.68
N ASN A 14 31.31 -15.24 3.39
CA ASN A 14 31.03 -14.52 4.61
C ASN A 14 30.22 -13.29 4.19
N PRO A 15 28.93 -13.20 4.54
CA PRO A 15 28.07 -12.11 4.06
C PRO A 15 28.65 -10.75 4.44
N LEU A 16 29.44 -10.64 5.52
CA LEU A 16 30.11 -9.41 5.93
C LEU A 16 31.24 -8.98 4.98
N ARG A 17 31.94 -9.92 4.33
CA ARG A 17 33.04 -9.59 3.42
C ARG A 17 32.53 -8.89 2.15
N GLU A 18 31.38 -9.34 1.65
CA GLU A 18 30.70 -8.71 0.51
C GLU A 18 30.32 -7.24 0.74
N TRP A 19 29.97 -6.87 1.98
CA TRP A 19 29.70 -5.48 2.34
C TRP A 19 30.97 -4.63 2.38
N LEU A 20 32.04 -5.16 2.98
CA LEU A 20 33.32 -4.46 3.11
C LEU A 20 33.96 -4.22 1.74
N ASP A 21 33.92 -5.22 0.85
CA ASP A 21 34.46 -5.13 -0.51
C ASP A 21 33.74 -4.07 -1.35
N ARG A 22 32.47 -3.76 -1.01
CA ARG A 22 31.67 -2.68 -1.61
C ARG A 22 31.82 -1.33 -0.90
N GLY A 23 32.79 -1.20 0.01
CA GLY A 23 33.10 0.05 0.69
C GLY A 23 32.12 0.46 1.79
N PHE A 24 31.32 -0.48 2.30
CA PHE A 24 30.52 -0.24 3.50
C PHE A 24 31.37 -0.50 4.74
N THR A 25 31.24 0.36 5.74
CA THR A 25 31.69 0.04 7.09
C THR A 25 30.79 -1.03 7.71
N LEU A 26 31.28 -1.79 8.70
CA LEU A 26 30.45 -2.75 9.43
C LEU A 26 29.18 -2.11 10.03
N ALA A 27 29.29 -0.88 10.52
CA ALA A 27 28.16 -0.13 11.06
C ALA A 27 27.13 0.21 9.96
N GLU A 28 27.57 0.58 8.76
CA GLU A 28 26.66 0.81 7.63
C GLU A 28 26.02 -0.49 7.15
N ALA A 29 26.81 -1.54 6.97
CA ALA A 29 26.34 -2.86 6.55
C ALA A 29 25.22 -3.35 7.48
N ARG A 30 25.42 -3.23 8.79
CA ARG A 30 24.40 -3.57 9.79
C ARG A 30 23.12 -2.77 9.60
N ARG A 31 23.20 -1.45 9.39
CA ARG A 31 22.00 -0.61 9.19
C ARG A 31 21.24 -0.94 7.90
N TRP A 32 21.95 -1.28 6.82
CA TRP A 32 21.32 -1.69 5.56
C TRP A 32 20.68 -3.08 5.66
N LEU A 33 21.33 -4.02 6.35
CA LEU A 33 20.77 -5.33 6.66
C LEU A 33 19.52 -5.23 7.54
N GLU A 34 19.57 -4.42 8.61
CA GLU A 34 18.41 -4.16 9.48
C GLU A 34 17.23 -3.54 8.71
N ALA A 35 17.50 -2.76 7.66
CA ALA A 35 16.49 -2.23 6.74
C ALA A 35 16.07 -3.22 5.63
N GLY A 36 16.58 -4.45 5.66
CA GLY A 36 16.21 -5.53 4.73
C GLY A 36 16.79 -5.37 3.33
N PHE A 37 17.98 -4.78 3.18
CA PHE A 37 18.68 -4.68 1.90
C PHE A 37 19.85 -5.65 1.82
N SER A 38 20.07 -6.20 0.62
CA SER A 38 21.29 -6.93 0.29
C SER A 38 22.47 -5.97 0.04
N PRO A 39 23.73 -6.45 0.07
CA PRO A 39 24.90 -5.64 -0.26
C PRO A 39 24.77 -4.94 -1.62
N GLU A 40 24.33 -5.66 -2.64
CA GLU A 40 24.13 -5.14 -4.01
C GLU A 40 23.01 -4.11 -4.05
N GLY A 41 21.91 -4.36 -3.33
CA GLY A 41 20.80 -3.44 -3.24
C GLY A 41 21.24 -2.11 -2.63
N ALA A 42 21.95 -2.15 -1.51
CA ALA A 42 22.46 -0.98 -0.82
C ALA A 42 23.45 -0.17 -1.67
N GLU A 43 24.34 -0.85 -2.39
CA GLU A 43 25.28 -0.22 -3.31
C GLU A 43 24.54 0.56 -4.42
N ARG A 44 23.54 -0.05 -5.05
CA ARG A 44 22.74 0.61 -6.09
C ARG A 44 22.05 1.87 -5.57
N TRP A 45 21.49 1.83 -4.35
CA TRP A 45 20.89 3.02 -3.72
C TRP A 45 21.91 4.12 -3.44
N ARG A 46 23.12 3.77 -2.97
CA ARG A 46 24.21 4.75 -2.80
C ARG A 46 24.61 5.40 -4.11
N VAL A 47 24.74 4.62 -5.18
CA VAL A 47 25.07 5.12 -6.52
C VAL A 47 23.99 6.09 -7.03
N ALA A 48 22.73 5.81 -6.73
CA ALA A 48 21.60 6.68 -7.04
C ALA A 48 21.46 7.91 -6.09
N GLY A 49 22.45 8.17 -5.23
CA GLY A 49 22.48 9.33 -4.34
C GLY A 49 21.75 9.14 -3.00
N VAL A 50 21.26 7.94 -2.69
CA VAL A 50 20.55 7.62 -1.45
C VAL A 50 21.44 6.84 -0.50
N TYR A 51 22.09 7.56 0.42
CA TYR A 51 23.08 6.98 1.33
C TYR A 51 22.50 6.43 2.64
N ARG A 52 21.26 6.80 2.98
CA ARG A 52 20.60 6.38 4.21
C ARG A 52 19.65 5.21 3.91
N PRO A 53 19.83 4.03 4.55
CA PRO A 53 18.97 2.87 4.33
C PRO A 53 17.48 3.17 4.54
N ARG A 54 17.16 4.01 5.52
CA ARG A 54 15.80 4.47 5.80
C ARG A 54 15.18 5.23 4.62
N THR A 55 15.91 6.19 4.07
CA THR A 55 15.44 6.94 2.89
C THR A 55 15.28 6.02 1.68
N ALA A 56 16.17 5.03 1.51
CA ALA A 56 16.02 4.01 0.47
C ALA A 56 14.77 3.14 0.69
N ALA A 57 14.44 2.80 1.93
CA ALA A 57 13.20 2.09 2.25
C ALA A 57 11.96 2.93 1.93
N GLU A 58 11.94 4.22 2.28
CA GLU A 58 10.84 5.15 1.95
C GLU A 58 10.62 5.24 0.43
N TRP A 59 11.70 5.39 -0.36
CA TRP A 59 11.62 5.38 -1.83
C TRP A 59 11.18 4.03 -2.40
N ARG A 60 11.67 2.91 -1.86
CA ARG A 60 11.24 1.57 -2.25
C ARG A 60 9.74 1.39 -2.03
N THR A 61 9.21 1.85 -0.89
CA THR A 61 7.77 1.82 -0.61
C THR A 61 6.99 2.72 -1.55
N ALA A 62 7.56 3.86 -1.96
CA ALA A 62 6.98 4.70 -3.02
C ALA A 62 7.01 4.07 -4.42
N GLY A 63 7.46 2.81 -4.55
CA GLY A 63 7.60 2.11 -5.82
C GLY A 63 8.83 2.53 -6.62
N ALA A 64 9.69 3.38 -6.06
CA ALA A 64 10.94 3.76 -6.70
C ALA A 64 11.96 2.62 -6.63
N SER A 65 12.78 2.56 -7.67
CA SER A 65 13.98 1.74 -7.73
C SER A 65 15.20 2.65 -7.75
N PRO A 66 16.41 2.12 -7.46
CA PRO A 66 17.64 2.87 -7.65
C PRO A 66 17.78 3.49 -9.06
N ALA A 67 17.16 2.88 -10.08
CA ALA A 67 17.21 3.38 -11.45
C ALA A 67 16.29 4.59 -11.71
N THR A 68 15.21 4.74 -10.94
CA THR A 68 14.20 5.80 -11.13
C THR A 68 14.35 6.93 -10.12
N VAL A 69 14.93 6.65 -8.94
CA VAL A 69 15.01 7.61 -7.83
C VAL A 69 15.90 8.82 -8.15
N ASP A 70 16.95 8.68 -8.95
CA ASP A 70 17.81 9.82 -9.33
C ASP A 70 17.00 10.91 -10.06
N THR A 71 16.14 10.51 -11.00
CA THR A 71 15.25 11.43 -11.72
C THR A 71 14.29 12.15 -10.77
N TRP A 72 13.74 11.42 -9.79
CA TRP A 72 12.81 11.96 -8.80
C TRP A 72 13.51 12.95 -7.85
N ILE A 73 14.71 12.61 -7.38
CA ILE A 73 15.54 13.49 -6.53
C ILE A 73 15.91 14.76 -7.29
N ARG A 74 16.32 14.65 -8.56
CA ARG A 74 16.65 15.82 -9.42
C ARG A 74 15.46 16.73 -9.66
N ALA A 75 14.26 16.16 -9.74
CA ALA A 75 13.02 16.91 -9.85
C ALA A 75 12.62 17.60 -8.53
N GLY A 76 13.33 17.33 -7.43
CA GLY A 76 13.00 17.87 -6.10
C GLY A 76 11.80 17.20 -5.45
N MET A 77 11.43 16.00 -5.90
CA MET A 77 10.35 15.22 -5.28
C MET A 77 10.82 14.62 -3.97
N SER A 78 9.93 14.55 -2.99
CA SER A 78 10.11 13.73 -1.79
C SER A 78 9.53 12.32 -1.99
N PRO A 79 9.89 11.33 -1.16
CA PRO A 79 9.22 10.02 -1.16
C PRO A 79 7.70 10.14 -1.02
N ARG A 80 7.21 11.15 -0.27
CA ARG A 80 5.77 11.40 -0.10
C ARG A 80 5.09 11.80 -1.40
N ASP A 81 5.72 12.68 -2.18
CA ASP A 81 5.19 13.10 -3.48
C ASP A 81 5.11 11.91 -4.44
N ALA A 82 6.16 11.10 -4.44
CA ALA A 82 6.23 9.89 -5.23
C ALA A 82 5.15 8.85 -4.89
N VAL A 83 4.91 8.58 -3.60
CA VAL A 83 3.79 7.72 -3.16
C VAL A 83 2.49 8.23 -3.77
N ARG A 84 2.22 9.53 -3.65
CA ARG A 84 0.99 10.11 -4.17
C ARG A 84 0.83 9.93 -5.68
N TRP A 85 1.88 10.10 -6.48
CA TRP A 85 1.79 9.87 -7.92
C TRP A 85 1.62 8.39 -8.28
N ARG A 86 2.32 7.50 -7.58
CA ARG A 86 2.17 6.04 -7.73
C ARG A 86 0.74 5.60 -7.48
N GLU A 87 0.09 6.09 -6.43
CA GLU A 87 -1.30 5.73 -6.13
C GLU A 87 -2.30 6.17 -7.19
N PHE A 88 -1.88 7.06 -8.11
CA PHE A 88 -2.66 7.44 -9.26
C PHE A 88 -2.42 6.54 -10.49
N GLY A 89 -1.58 5.51 -10.35
CA GLY A 89 -1.14 4.66 -11.45
C GLY A 89 -0.34 5.43 -12.51
N VAL A 90 0.22 6.59 -12.13
CA VAL A 90 1.06 7.40 -13.01
C VAL A 90 2.44 6.76 -13.03
N SER A 91 3.00 6.58 -14.23
CA SER A 91 4.35 6.03 -14.37
C SER A 91 5.38 6.95 -13.68
N PRO A 92 6.52 6.41 -13.24
CA PRO A 92 7.55 7.25 -12.62
C PRO A 92 8.03 8.41 -13.48
N GLU A 93 8.06 8.24 -14.79
CA GLU A 93 8.45 9.26 -15.75
C GLU A 93 7.38 10.35 -15.87
N ASP A 94 6.11 9.97 -16.00
CA ASP A 94 5.00 10.91 -16.09
C ASP A 94 4.80 11.68 -14.78
N ALA A 95 5.05 11.03 -13.63
CA ALA A 95 4.95 11.63 -12.31
C ALA A 95 5.89 12.83 -12.18
N VAL A 96 7.12 12.70 -12.67
CA VAL A 96 8.12 13.79 -12.67
C VAL A 96 7.66 14.94 -13.54
N GLN A 97 7.19 14.67 -14.76
CA GLN A 97 6.76 15.71 -15.69
C GLN A 97 5.62 16.55 -15.11
N ARG A 98 4.64 15.89 -14.49
CA ARG A 98 3.50 16.56 -13.86
C ARG A 98 3.87 17.31 -12.59
N TYR A 99 4.76 16.74 -11.78
CA TYR A 99 5.30 17.42 -10.60
C TYR A 99 6.03 18.71 -10.99
N LEU A 100 6.88 18.67 -12.03
CA LEU A 100 7.56 19.85 -12.56
C LEU A 100 6.60 20.88 -13.16
N ALA A 101 5.46 20.44 -13.69
CA ALA A 101 4.38 21.30 -14.16
C ALA A 101 3.56 21.95 -13.02
N GLY A 102 3.86 21.63 -11.75
CA GLY A 102 3.13 22.11 -10.59
C GLY A 102 1.75 21.46 -10.42
N GLU A 103 1.50 20.34 -11.10
CA GLU A 103 0.30 19.56 -10.86
C GLU A 103 0.43 18.83 -9.52
N GLU A 104 -0.68 18.72 -8.80
CA GLU A 104 -0.76 17.84 -7.63
C GLU A 104 -1.70 16.66 -7.92
N PRO A 105 -1.35 15.44 -7.50
CA PRO A 105 -2.23 14.28 -7.61
C PRO A 105 -3.50 14.51 -6.75
N GLY A 106 -4.60 14.86 -7.41
CA GLY A 106 -5.82 15.34 -6.76
C GLY A 106 -6.74 14.24 -6.25
N LEU A 107 -7.02 14.23 -4.94
CA LEU A 107 -7.86 13.25 -4.23
C LEU A 107 -9.19 12.91 -4.94
N ARG A 108 -9.87 13.92 -5.50
CA ARG A 108 -11.14 13.74 -6.24
C ARG A 108 -10.97 12.84 -7.46
N SER A 109 -9.84 12.98 -8.15
CA SER A 109 -9.50 12.16 -9.31
C SER A 109 -9.16 10.72 -8.90
N PHE A 110 -8.63 10.50 -7.69
CA PHE A 110 -8.47 9.15 -7.13
C PHE A 110 -9.83 8.51 -6.81
N VAL A 111 -10.71 9.18 -6.06
CA VAL A 111 -12.06 8.66 -5.74
C VAL A 111 -12.82 8.35 -7.03
N SER A 112 -12.77 9.28 -7.99
CA SER A 112 -13.32 9.06 -9.32
C SER A 112 -12.73 7.81 -9.96
N ARG A 113 -11.40 7.64 -9.97
CA ARG A 113 -10.76 6.44 -10.53
C ARG A 113 -11.19 5.15 -9.82
N VAL A 114 -11.25 5.12 -8.50
CA VAL A 114 -11.67 3.92 -7.74
C VAL A 114 -13.09 3.50 -8.14
N LEU A 115 -14.01 4.46 -8.23
CA LEU A 115 -15.38 4.21 -8.65
C LEU A 115 -15.46 3.78 -10.13
N HIS A 116 -14.72 4.46 -11.02
CA HIS A 116 -14.70 4.15 -12.45
C HIS A 116 -14.03 2.80 -12.76
N HIS A 117 -12.91 2.46 -12.12
CA HIS A 117 -12.19 1.21 -12.36
C HIS A 117 -13.04 -0.01 -11.98
N ARG A 118 -13.82 0.07 -10.89
CA ARG A 118 -14.75 -1.00 -10.53
C ARG A 118 -15.94 -1.08 -11.50
N SER A 119 -16.44 0.07 -11.96
CA SER A 119 -17.48 0.12 -13.00
C SER A 119 -17.03 -0.52 -14.32
N LEU A 120 -15.78 -0.28 -14.76
CA LEU A 120 -15.21 -0.86 -15.98
C LEU A 120 -14.96 -2.37 -15.88
N ARG A 121 -14.52 -2.88 -14.71
CA ARG A 121 -14.46 -4.34 -14.46
C ARG A 121 -15.82 -5.00 -14.58
N ALA A 122 -16.88 -4.30 -14.18
CA ALA A 122 -18.23 -4.77 -14.45
C ALA A 122 -18.50 -4.76 -15.97
N ALA A 123 -18.22 -3.67 -16.69
CA ALA A 123 -18.55 -3.43 -18.11
C ALA A 123 -18.11 -4.49 -19.17
N GLY A 124 -17.38 -5.55 -18.82
CA GLY A 124 -17.08 -6.69 -19.71
C GLY A 124 -18.27 -7.60 -20.06
N ARG A 125 -19.00 -7.28 -21.15
CA ARG A 125 -19.92 -8.04 -22.05
C ARG A 125 -20.80 -9.23 -21.56
N ALA A 126 -20.83 -9.61 -20.29
CA ALA A 126 -21.65 -10.70 -19.74
C ALA A 126 -22.56 -10.24 -18.56
N LEU A 127 -22.99 -8.97 -18.60
CA LEU A 127 -23.32 -8.19 -17.41
C LEU A 127 -24.73 -8.33 -16.86
N GLU A 128 -25.74 -8.37 -17.71
CA GLU A 128 -27.12 -8.34 -17.22
C GLU A 128 -27.48 -9.56 -16.35
N PRO A 129 -27.08 -10.81 -16.69
CA PRO A 129 -27.34 -11.96 -15.84
C PRO A 129 -26.61 -11.88 -14.48
N LYS A 130 -25.32 -11.51 -14.49
CA LYS A 130 -24.51 -11.41 -13.27
C LYS A 130 -24.95 -10.27 -12.34
N LYS A 131 -25.30 -9.10 -12.91
CA LYS A 131 -25.88 -7.97 -12.17
C LYS A 131 -27.21 -8.37 -11.54
N SER A 132 -28.07 -9.06 -12.29
CA SER A 132 -29.36 -9.56 -11.79
C SER A 132 -29.20 -10.56 -10.65
N GLU A 133 -28.21 -11.45 -10.72
CA GLU A 133 -27.91 -12.40 -9.65
C GLU A 133 -27.38 -11.72 -8.39
N ALA A 134 -26.47 -10.76 -8.53
CA ALA A 134 -25.94 -9.98 -7.40
C ALA A 134 -27.05 -9.18 -6.70
N ILE A 135 -27.92 -8.50 -7.46
CA ILE A 135 -29.09 -7.78 -6.91
C ILE A 135 -30.02 -8.75 -6.19
N ARG A 136 -30.39 -9.87 -6.81
CA ARG A 136 -31.27 -10.89 -6.18
C ARG A 136 -30.69 -11.43 -4.88
N ARG A 137 -29.37 -11.65 -4.83
CA ARG A 137 -28.69 -12.12 -3.62
C ARG A 137 -28.79 -11.11 -2.47
N LEU A 138 -28.53 -9.84 -2.76
CA LEU A 138 -28.62 -8.75 -1.78
C LEU A 138 -30.06 -8.57 -1.28
N LEU A 139 -31.04 -8.55 -2.19
CA LEU A 139 -32.46 -8.46 -1.85
C LEU A 139 -32.93 -9.63 -0.98
N LYS A 140 -32.55 -10.87 -1.34
CA LYS A 140 -32.89 -12.08 -0.56
C LYS A 140 -32.31 -12.02 0.85
N ALA A 141 -31.20 -11.31 1.03
CA ALA A 141 -30.58 -11.11 2.34
C ALA A 141 -31.10 -9.88 3.10
N GLY A 142 -32.15 -9.21 2.60
CA GLY A 142 -32.81 -8.09 3.28
C GLY A 142 -32.21 -6.70 2.98
N VAL A 143 -31.25 -6.60 2.06
CA VAL A 143 -30.70 -5.31 1.63
C VAL A 143 -31.74 -4.59 0.75
N SER A 144 -31.90 -3.28 0.94
CA SER A 144 -32.84 -2.49 0.13
C SER A 144 -32.44 -2.49 -1.35
N ALA A 145 -33.42 -2.37 -2.25
CA ALA A 145 -33.16 -2.33 -3.69
C ALA A 145 -32.26 -1.16 -4.10
N GLU A 146 -32.34 -0.03 -3.41
CA GLU A 146 -31.51 1.14 -3.66
C GLU A 146 -30.03 0.87 -3.33
N VAL A 147 -29.76 0.34 -2.14
CA VAL A 147 -28.41 -0.02 -1.71
C VAL A 147 -27.85 -1.14 -2.59
N ALA A 148 -28.67 -2.15 -2.91
CA ALA A 148 -28.27 -3.24 -3.79
C ALA A 148 -27.88 -2.77 -5.20
N ARG A 149 -28.63 -1.81 -5.77
CA ARG A 149 -28.27 -1.18 -7.04
C ARG A 149 -26.97 -0.41 -6.93
N GLY A 150 -26.79 0.41 -5.90
CA GLY A 150 -25.56 1.19 -5.71
C GLY A 150 -24.30 0.32 -5.64
N TYR A 151 -24.35 -0.83 -4.95
CA TYR A 151 -23.25 -1.78 -4.92
C TYR A 151 -22.96 -2.39 -6.30
N VAL A 152 -24.00 -2.81 -7.03
CA VAL A 152 -23.83 -3.46 -8.33
C VAL A 152 -23.40 -2.49 -9.44
N GLU A 153 -23.89 -1.24 -9.42
CA GLU A 153 -23.44 -0.16 -10.31
C GLU A 153 -21.98 0.22 -10.07
N SER A 154 -21.56 0.14 -8.80
CA SER A 154 -20.17 0.31 -8.37
C SER A 154 -19.30 -0.93 -8.63
N GLY A 155 -19.83 -1.95 -9.33
CA GLY A 155 -19.09 -3.13 -9.78
C GLY A 155 -18.76 -4.16 -8.70
N TRP A 156 -19.49 -4.17 -7.59
CA TRP A 156 -19.31 -5.19 -6.55
C TRP A 156 -19.94 -6.52 -6.93
N ASP A 157 -19.30 -7.62 -6.49
CA ASP A 157 -19.92 -8.93 -6.53
C ASP A 157 -20.93 -9.08 -5.39
N GLY A 158 -21.95 -9.91 -5.59
CA GLY A 158 -23.03 -10.06 -4.60
C GLY A 158 -22.60 -10.67 -3.26
N LYS A 159 -21.43 -11.34 -3.17
CA LYS A 159 -20.95 -11.95 -1.92
C LYS A 159 -20.21 -10.90 -1.07
N THR A 160 -19.23 -10.22 -1.65
CA THR A 160 -18.49 -9.15 -0.96
C THR A 160 -19.41 -7.98 -0.66
N ALA A 161 -20.24 -7.53 -1.60
CA ALA A 161 -21.23 -6.47 -1.35
C ALA A 161 -22.13 -6.77 -0.14
N LEU A 162 -22.49 -8.04 0.06
CA LEU A 162 -23.39 -8.43 1.13
C LEU A 162 -22.77 -8.21 2.52
N GLU A 163 -21.47 -8.47 2.67
CA GLU A 163 -20.77 -8.29 3.95
C GLU A 163 -20.71 -6.83 4.38
N TRP A 164 -20.52 -5.93 3.42
CA TRP A 164 -20.52 -4.48 3.63
C TRP A 164 -21.93 -3.93 3.83
N ALA A 165 -22.89 -4.36 3.01
CA ALA A 165 -24.29 -3.93 3.11
C ALA A 165 -24.96 -4.35 4.43
N ARG A 166 -24.68 -5.57 4.93
CA ARG A 166 -25.20 -6.04 6.23
C ARG A 166 -24.73 -5.22 7.42
N ARG A 167 -23.59 -4.53 7.27
CA ARG A 167 -23.00 -3.67 8.29
C ARG A 167 -23.43 -2.21 8.15
N GLY A 168 -24.34 -1.91 7.22
CA GLY A 168 -24.87 -0.57 7.00
C GLY A 168 -23.91 0.38 6.30
N VAL A 169 -22.81 -0.12 5.73
CA VAL A 169 -21.85 0.73 5.01
C VAL A 169 -22.44 1.11 3.65
N ALA A 170 -22.42 2.40 3.31
CA ALA A 170 -22.88 2.86 2.00
C ALA A 170 -21.92 2.40 0.87
N PRO A 171 -22.41 2.18 -0.37
CA PRO A 171 -21.59 1.66 -1.46
C PRO A 171 -20.34 2.50 -1.78
N VAL A 172 -20.44 3.83 -1.67
CA VAL A 172 -19.32 4.75 -1.92
C VAL A 172 -18.26 4.63 -0.82
N ASP A 173 -18.68 4.64 0.44
CA ASP A 173 -17.77 4.46 1.59
C ASP A 173 -17.11 3.10 1.57
N ALA A 174 -17.88 2.04 1.24
CA ALA A 174 -17.37 0.70 1.06
C ALA A 174 -16.29 0.65 -0.03
N ALA A 175 -16.50 1.34 -1.17
CA ALA A 175 -15.54 1.34 -2.27
C ALA A 175 -14.22 2.02 -1.87
N VAL A 176 -14.29 3.13 -1.15
CA VAL A 176 -13.12 3.87 -0.66
C VAL A 176 -12.38 3.06 0.42
N LEU A 177 -13.07 2.59 1.45
CA LEU A 177 -12.45 1.84 2.55
C LEU A 177 -11.88 0.50 2.08
N HIS A 178 -12.55 -0.20 1.16
CA HIS A 178 -11.97 -1.38 0.54
C HIS A 178 -10.71 -1.05 -0.27
N ALA A 179 -10.67 0.08 -0.97
CA ALA A 179 -9.46 0.49 -1.71
C ALA A 179 -8.29 0.81 -0.77
N LEU A 180 -8.58 1.28 0.45
CA LEU A 180 -7.61 1.49 1.53
C LEU A 180 -7.22 0.19 2.27
N GLY A 181 -7.78 -0.97 1.88
CA GLY A 181 -7.45 -2.28 2.46
C GLY A 181 -8.25 -2.68 3.71
N PHE A 182 -9.32 -1.95 4.05
CA PHE A 182 -10.18 -2.30 5.19
C PHE A 182 -11.07 -3.49 4.86
N THR A 183 -11.34 -4.30 5.88
CA THR A 183 -12.44 -5.26 5.91
C THR A 183 -13.77 -4.54 6.19
N ALA A 184 -14.89 -5.22 5.91
CA ALA A 184 -16.21 -4.68 6.22
C ALA A 184 -16.43 -4.40 7.71
N ALA A 185 -15.79 -5.18 8.60
CA ALA A 185 -15.92 -5.04 10.05
C ALA A 185 -15.13 -3.83 10.57
N GLU A 186 -13.90 -3.61 10.09
CA GLU A 186 -13.13 -2.42 10.46
C GLU A 186 -13.77 -1.15 9.90
N ALA A 187 -14.26 -1.21 8.66
CA ALA A 187 -14.96 -0.10 8.05
C ALA A 187 -16.19 0.35 8.86
N GLN A 188 -16.97 -0.61 9.37
CA GLN A 188 -18.11 -0.29 10.23
C GLN A 188 -17.68 0.44 11.51
N ARG A 189 -16.57 0.01 12.14
CA ARG A 189 -16.05 0.67 13.36
C ARG A 189 -15.62 2.10 13.07
N VAL A 190 -14.82 2.31 12.03
CA VAL A 190 -14.33 3.64 11.65
C VAL A 190 -15.49 4.60 11.32
N LEU A 191 -16.53 4.10 10.62
CA LEU A 191 -17.71 4.91 10.31
C LEU A 191 -18.62 5.14 11.53
N ALA A 192 -18.62 4.25 12.52
CA ALA A 192 -19.38 4.41 13.76
C ALA A 192 -18.85 5.58 14.61
N ASP A 193 -17.56 5.89 14.50
CA ASP A 193 -16.93 7.06 15.13
C ASP A 193 -17.30 8.38 14.41
N GLY A 194 -18.13 8.31 13.36
CA GLY A 194 -18.62 9.48 12.61
C GLY A 194 -17.64 10.02 11.58
N VAL A 195 -16.47 9.40 11.40
CA VAL A 195 -15.47 9.80 10.41
C VAL A 195 -15.84 9.20 9.06
N GLY A 196 -16.07 10.05 8.05
CA GLY A 196 -16.44 9.59 6.70
C GLY A 196 -15.27 8.89 5.99
N ALA A 197 -15.56 7.95 5.08
CA ALA A 197 -14.51 7.23 4.34
C ALA A 197 -13.57 8.17 3.54
N THR A 198 -14.13 9.26 2.99
CA THR A 198 -13.36 10.29 2.30
C THR A 198 -12.49 11.10 3.24
N GLU A 199 -12.90 11.32 4.49
CA GLU A 199 -12.13 12.02 5.51
C GLU A 199 -10.95 11.18 5.96
N VAL A 200 -11.18 9.88 6.24
CA VAL A 200 -10.11 8.90 6.49
C VAL A 200 -9.09 8.97 5.35
N MET A 201 -9.53 8.70 4.12
CA MET A 201 -8.66 8.74 2.95
C MET A 201 -7.90 10.08 2.83
N THR A 202 -8.55 11.22 3.10
CA THR A 202 -7.93 12.54 3.03
C THR A 202 -6.82 12.71 4.06
N ALA A 203 -7.06 12.28 5.31
CA ALA A 203 -6.08 12.39 6.39
C ALA A 203 -4.81 11.58 6.05
N TRP A 204 -4.98 10.31 5.68
CA TRP A 204 -3.88 9.43 5.31
C TRP A 204 -3.13 9.89 4.05
N TRP A 205 -3.86 10.42 3.06
CA TRP A 205 -3.27 11.03 1.87
C TRP A 205 -2.40 12.25 2.18
N ARG A 206 -2.88 13.14 3.06
CA ARG A 206 -2.15 14.33 3.48
C ARG A 206 -0.90 13.97 4.27
N ALA A 207 -0.99 12.96 5.14
CA ALA A 207 0.16 12.42 5.86
C ALA A 207 1.20 11.74 4.94
N GLY A 208 0.80 11.35 3.72
CA GLY A 208 1.69 10.73 2.73
C GLY A 208 1.95 9.25 3.02
N VAL A 209 1.02 8.59 3.71
CA VAL A 209 1.05 7.15 3.96
C VAL A 209 0.48 6.44 2.71
N PRO A 210 1.14 5.39 2.19
CA PRO A 210 0.62 4.62 1.07
C PRO A 210 -0.75 4.02 1.39
N ILE A 211 -1.69 4.08 0.44
CA ILE A 211 -3.09 3.70 0.67
C ILE A 211 -3.26 2.22 1.04
N ASP A 212 -2.36 1.36 0.59
CA ASP A 212 -2.36 -0.08 0.87
C ASP A 212 -1.92 -0.42 2.29
N GLU A 213 -1.33 0.53 3.00
CA GLU A 213 -0.95 0.38 4.40
C GLU A 213 -1.98 0.97 5.37
N VAL A 214 -2.88 1.83 4.88
CA VAL A 214 -3.79 2.63 5.72
C VAL A 214 -4.61 1.75 6.66
N ALA A 215 -5.21 0.67 6.14
CA ALA A 215 -5.98 -0.23 6.99
C ALA A 215 -5.12 -0.94 8.05
N ALA A 216 -3.86 -1.27 7.74
CA ALA A 216 -2.97 -1.90 8.72
C ALA A 216 -2.67 -0.96 9.89
N TRP A 217 -2.29 0.28 9.59
CA TRP A 217 -2.00 1.28 10.62
C TRP A 217 -3.24 1.70 11.41
N CYS A 218 -4.36 1.93 10.73
CA CYS A 218 -5.60 2.32 11.37
C CYS A 218 -6.15 1.21 12.27
N ALA A 219 -6.12 -0.06 11.83
CA ALA A 219 -6.57 -1.18 12.65
C ALA A 219 -5.65 -1.43 13.85
N ALA A 220 -4.35 -1.12 13.72
CA ALA A 220 -3.41 -1.12 14.83
C ALA A 220 -3.56 0.09 15.78
N GLY A 221 -4.54 0.97 15.54
CA GLY A 221 -4.89 2.08 16.43
C GLY A 221 -4.10 3.38 16.19
N PHE A 222 -3.36 3.50 15.09
CA PHE A 222 -2.60 4.70 14.77
C PHE A 222 -3.43 5.71 13.98
N THR A 223 -3.22 6.99 14.26
CA THR A 223 -3.63 8.08 13.38
C THR A 223 -2.71 8.18 12.14
N ALA A 224 -3.14 8.92 11.12
CA ALA A 224 -2.35 9.11 9.90
C ALA A 224 -0.98 9.76 10.18
N GLU A 225 -0.95 10.71 11.11
CA GLU A 225 0.22 11.47 11.52
C GLU A 225 1.19 10.62 12.34
N GLU A 226 0.68 9.83 13.29
CA GLU A 226 1.50 8.89 14.05
C GLU A 226 2.06 7.79 13.15
N ALA A 227 1.27 7.28 12.21
CA ALA A 227 1.76 6.31 11.23
C ALA A 227 2.84 6.92 10.32
N ALA A 228 2.66 8.17 9.86
CA ALA A 228 3.69 8.87 9.10
C ALA A 228 4.95 9.14 9.93
N GLU A 229 4.80 9.40 11.23
CA GLU A 229 5.93 9.56 12.14
C GLU A 229 6.65 8.21 12.36
N GLN A 230 5.93 7.13 12.63
CA GLN A 230 6.47 5.79 12.82
C GLN A 230 7.18 5.29 11.55
N ARG A 231 6.55 5.47 10.38
CA ARG A 231 7.17 5.22 9.07
C ARG A 231 8.41 6.07 8.88
N GLY A 232 8.33 7.33 9.31
CA GLY A 232 9.48 8.18 9.52
C GLY A 232 10.52 7.41 10.32
N GLN A 233 10.31 7.12 11.61
CA GLN A 233 11.27 6.46 12.50
C GLN A 233 11.80 5.09 12.03
N GLY A 234 11.28 4.52 10.93
CA GLY A 234 11.77 3.31 10.28
C GLY A 234 10.93 2.08 10.62
N ALA A 235 9.74 2.28 11.19
CA ALA A 235 8.78 1.21 11.38
C ALA A 235 8.20 0.78 10.03
N ASP A 236 8.29 -0.51 9.75
CA ASP A 236 7.67 -1.13 8.58
C ASP A 236 6.19 -1.42 8.84
N VAL A 237 5.38 -1.40 7.77
CA VAL A 237 3.95 -1.76 7.82
C VAL A 237 3.73 -3.17 8.35
N GLU A 238 4.70 -4.07 8.21
CA GLU A 238 4.62 -5.43 8.76
C GLU A 238 4.37 -5.44 10.27
N ARG A 239 4.90 -4.46 11.02
CA ARG A 239 4.59 -4.34 12.45
C ARG A 239 3.12 -3.97 12.67
N ALA A 240 2.59 -3.04 11.88
CA ALA A 240 1.19 -2.67 11.94
C ALA A 240 0.28 -3.84 11.54
N LYS A 241 0.67 -4.63 10.53
CA LYS A 241 -0.04 -5.86 10.14
C LYS A 241 -0.05 -6.91 11.24
N VAL A 242 1.06 -7.09 11.95
CA VAL A 242 1.13 -7.99 13.12
C VAL A 242 0.22 -7.51 14.23
N LEU A 243 0.24 -6.22 14.57
CA LEU A 243 -0.67 -5.65 15.57
C LEU A 243 -2.15 -5.79 15.16
N ARG A 244 -2.47 -5.53 13.89
CA ARG A 244 -3.80 -5.75 13.32
C ARG A 244 -4.26 -7.20 13.50
N ALA A 245 -3.40 -8.18 13.18
CA ALA A 245 -3.72 -9.59 13.36
C ALA A 245 -3.99 -9.93 14.84
N LEU A 246 -3.19 -9.41 15.76
CA LEU A 246 -3.41 -9.61 17.20
C LEU A 246 -4.74 -9.01 17.68
N THR A 247 -5.14 -7.84 17.16
CA THR A 247 -6.43 -7.22 17.49
C THR A 247 -7.64 -7.92 16.86
N GLU A 248 -7.44 -8.72 15.81
CA GLU A 248 -8.49 -9.55 15.20
C GLU A 248 -8.71 -10.85 15.99
N ASP A 249 -7.65 -11.42 16.59
CA ASP A 249 -7.74 -12.65 17.39
C ASP A 249 -8.43 -12.44 18.77
N GLU A 250 -8.52 -11.20 19.25
CA GLU A 250 -9.17 -10.84 20.52
C GLU A 250 -10.68 -10.54 20.38
N GLN A 251 -11.25 -10.57 19.16
CA GLN A 251 -12.64 -10.19 18.84
C GLN A 251 -13.50 -11.37 18.38
#